data_AF-A0A423XQ09-F1
#
_entry.id   AF-A0A423XQ09-F1
#
_cell.length_a   1.000
_cell.length_b   1.000
_cell.length_c   1.000
_cell.angle_alpha   90.00
_cell.angle_beta   90.00
_cell.angle_gamma   90.00
#
_symmetry.space_group_name_H-M   'P 1'
#
loop_
_entity.id
_entity.type
_entity.pdbx_description
1 polymer ?
#
loop_
_entity_poly.entity_id
_entity_poly.type
_entity_poly.pdbx_seq_one_letter_code
_entity_poly.pdbx_strand_id
1 'polypeptide(L)' 'THHLFPGWHHRHYPALARIVARLAQEHGLPYRCISYRELRAAQRVFLVQMGNPHDA' A
#
# COMPACT_ATOMS: atom_id res chain seq x y z
N THR A 1 5.08 -2.50 -4.30
CA THR A 1 4.86 -1.95 -2.94
C THR A 1 5.78 -0.76 -2.73
N HIS A 2 5.36 0.27 -2.00
CA HIS A 2 6.20 1.46 -1.79
C HIS A 2 7.35 1.10 -0.83
N HIS A 3 8.59 1.23 -1.29
CA HIS A 3 9.79 1.10 -0.47
C HIS A 3 10.32 2.49 -0.13
N LEU A 4 10.52 2.78 1.16
CA LEU A 4 11.08 4.05 1.61
C LEU A 4 12.61 4.10 1.42
N PHE A 5 13.26 2.94 1.48
CA PHE A 5 14.69 2.78 1.25
C PHE A 5 14.94 1.58 0.32
N PRO A 6 15.99 1.62 -0.52
CA PRO A 6 16.36 0.50 -1.37
C PRO A 6 16.56 -0.79 -0.55
N GLY A 7 15.92 -1.88 -0.95
CA GLY A 7 16.03 -3.18 -0.28
C GLY A 7 15.24 -3.32 1.04
N TRP A 8 14.57 -2.27 1.51
CA TRP A 8 13.82 -2.30 2.77
C TRP A 8 12.32 -2.21 2.54
N HIS A 9 11.58 -3.17 3.11
CA HIS A 9 10.14 -3.08 3.15
C HIS A 9 9.67 -2.59 4.52
N HIS A 10 9.24 -1.33 4.60
CA HIS A 10 8.80 -0.70 5.86
C HIS A 10 7.70 -1.51 6.60
N ARG A 11 6.88 -2.26 5.85
CA ARG A 11 5.82 -3.11 6.38
C ARG A 11 6.31 -4.28 7.25
N HIS A 12 7.58 -4.70 7.11
CA HIS A 12 8.16 -5.75 7.95
C HIS A 12 8.55 -5.23 9.34
N TYR A 13 8.52 -3.90 9.54
CA TYR A 13 8.92 -3.24 10.77
C TYR A 13 7.73 -2.44 11.32
N PRO A 14 6.78 -3.08 12.03
CA PRO A 14 5.51 -2.46 12.43
C PRO A 14 5.68 -1.25 13.35
N ALA A 15 6.75 -1.19 14.15
CA ALA A 15 7.07 0.01 14.92
C ALA A 15 7.46 1.19 14.01
N LEU A 16 8.36 0.95 13.05
CA LEU A 16 8.79 1.95 12.09
C LEU A 16 7.64 2.43 11.19
N ALA A 17 6.82 1.50 10.69
CA ALA A 17 5.67 1.83 9.85
C ALA A 17 4.68 2.78 10.53
N ARG A 18 4.48 2.66 11.85
CA ARG A 18 3.65 3.58 12.64
C ARG A 18 4.26 4.98 12.76
N ILE A 19 5.56 5.06 12.98
CA ILE A 19 6.27 6.35 13.07
C ILE A 19 6.18 7.08 11.74
N VAL A 20 6.45 6.38 10.63
CA VAL A 20 6.34 6.95 9.29
C VAL A 20 4.91 7.38 8.96
N ALA A 21 3.90 6.60 9.37
CA ALA A 21 2.49 6.97 9.17
C ALA A 21 2.14 8.30 9.84
N ARG A 22 2.60 8.50 11.09
CA ARG A 22 2.39 9.76 11.81
C ARG A 22 3.08 10.93 11.08
N LEU A 23 4.36 10.77 10.74
CA LEU A 23 5.12 11.81 10.04
C LEU A 23 4.46 12.18 8.69
N ALA A 24 4.01 11.18 7.94
CA ALA A 24 3.32 11.42 6.68
C ALA A 24 2.02 12.22 6.88
N GLN A 25 1.24 11.95 7.92
CA GLN A 25 0.06 12.75 8.25
C GLN A 25 0.40 14.20 8.58
N GLU A 26 1.45 14.43 9.37
CA GLU A 26 1.93 15.77 9.73
C GLU A 26 2.31 16.60 8.50
N HIS A 27 2.81 15.94 7.45
CA HIS A 27 3.22 16.59 6.19
C HIS A 27 2.18 16.49 5.07
N GLY A 28 0.96 16.01 5.35
CA GLY A 28 -0.10 15.87 4.32
C GLY A 28 0.22 14.86 3.21
N LEU A 29 1.12 13.90 3.48
CA LEU A 29 1.52 12.87 2.53
C LEU A 29 0.55 11.68 2.56
N PRO A 30 0.12 11.15 1.40
CA PRO A 30 -0.82 10.04 1.31
C PRO A 30 -0.15 8.68 1.58
N TYR A 31 0.47 8.52 2.74
CA TYR A 31 1.11 7.27 3.13
C TYR A 31 0.08 6.20 3.49
N ARG A 32 0.20 5.02 2.87
CA ARG A 32 -0.66 3.86 3.14
C ARG A 32 0.17 2.68 3.61
N CYS A 33 -0.10 2.22 4.82
CA CYS A 33 0.44 0.97 5.34
C CYS A 33 -0.63 -0.13 5.22
N ILE A 34 -0.71 -0.78 4.06
CA ILE A 34 -1.67 -1.88 3.82
C ILE A 34 -1.13 -3.23 4.31
N SER A 35 -2.00 -3.97 5.00
CA SER A 35 -1.77 -5.36 5.39
C SER A 35 -1.66 -6.28 4.17
N TYR A 36 -1.14 -7.48 4.38
CA TYR A 36 -1.07 -8.47 3.30
C TYR A 36 -2.47 -8.90 2.83
N ARG A 37 -3.47 -8.93 3.73
CA ARG A 37 -4.86 -9.24 3.37
C ARG A 37 -5.46 -8.15 2.46
N GLU A 38 -5.26 -6.88 2.80
CA GLU A 38 -5.72 -5.76 1.97
C GLU A 38 -5.03 -5.75 0.61
N LEU A 39 -3.72 -6.03 0.56
CA LEU A 39 -2.98 -6.12 -0.70
C LEU A 39 -3.57 -7.21 -1.61
N ARG A 40 -3.83 -8.41 -1.08
CA ARG A 40 -4.43 -9.49 -1.88
C ARG A 40 -5.84 -9.14 -2.36
N ALA A 41 -6.64 -8.50 -1.52
CA ALA A 41 -7.99 -8.07 -1.90
C ALA A 41 -7.93 -7.04 -3.04
N ALA A 42 -7.07 -6.03 -2.91
CA ALA A 42 -6.87 -5.01 -3.94
C ALA A 42 -6.37 -5.61 -5.26
N GLN A 43 -5.41 -6.54 -5.20
CA GLN A 43 -4.93 -7.25 -6.39
C GLN A 43 -6.05 -8.02 -7.07
N ARG A 44 -6.88 -8.75 -6.31
CA ARG A 44 -8.01 -9.50 -6.87
C ARG A 44 -9.00 -8.57 -7.58
N VAL A 45 -9.38 -7.46 -6.94
CA VAL A 45 -10.30 -6.47 -7.53
C VAL A 45 -9.72 -5.94 -8.84
N PHE A 46 -8.43 -5.56 -8.84
CA PHE A 46 -7.76 -5.06 -10.03
C PHE A 46 -7.76 -6.08 -11.18
N LEU A 47 -7.45 -7.35 -10.90
CA LEU A 47 -7.46 -8.42 -11.90
C LEU A 47 -8.86 -8.66 -12.49
N VAL A 48 -9.91 -8.63 -11.65
CA VAL A 48 -11.30 -8.77 -12.10
C VAL A 48 -11.67 -7.60 -13.03
N GLN A 49 -11.31 -6.37 -12.66
CA GLN A 49 -11.59 -5.19 -13.47
C GLN A 49 -10.91 -5.23 -14.84
N MET A 50 -9.66 -5.72 -14.93
CA MET A 50 -8.98 -5.89 -16.22
C MET A 50 -9.61 -6.99 -17.09
N GLY A 51 -10.23 -7.99 -16.48
CA GLY A 51 -10.91 -9.08 -17.19
C GLY A 51 -12.34 -8.74 -17.60
N ASN A 52 -12.93 -7.67 -17.06
CA ASN A 52 -14.20 -7.17 -17.54
C ASN A 52 -13.96 -6.39 -18.84
N PRO A 53 -14.72 -6.65 -19.92
CA PRO A 53 -14.70 -5.78 -21.06
C PRO A 53 -15.06 -4.37 -20.57
N HIS A 54 -14.23 -3.39 -20.92
CA HIS A 54 -14.63 -2.00 -20.75
C HIS A 54 -15.84 -1.82 -21.67
N ASP A 55 -17.02 -1.57 -21.11
CA ASP A 55 -18.19 -1.25 -21.92
C ASP A 55 -17.80 -0.13 -22.90
N ALA A 56 -17.91 -0.45 -24.20
CA ALA A 56 -17.67 0.48 -25.31
C ALA A 56 -18.82 1.47 -25.44
#